data_AF-A0A6J8ECP5-F1
#
_entry.id   AF-A0A6J8ECP5-F1
#
_cell.length_a   1.000
_cell.length_b   1.000
_cell.length_c   1.000
_cell.angle_alpha   90.00
_cell.angle_beta   90.00
_cell.angle_gamma   90.00
#
_symmetry.space_group_name_H-M   'P 1'
#
loop_
_entity.id
_entity.type
_entity.pdbx_description
1 polymer ?
#
loop_
_entity_poly.entity_id
_entity_poly.type
_entity_poly.pdbx_seq_one_letter_code
_entity_poly.pdbx_strand_id
1 'polypeptide(L)'
;MDNNFYTNVRSSLKCNGHLTPYFSFNNGIKQGCPLSSILYTIVSETLGQAILQNTEITGIKIPGTNIYSTIFQHADDTTFSLANRKSIFIVFDILKIYSGASGAKINKEKSEILILGNGYLLQNDIEQLGIKICDNVIEVLGVWVGKFQEKCNILNWEKKISSITTVLNLWKRRHLSLHGRFAVISSLLMSKLWYTLTVQTMPSKYYLQIKKICVDFLWNFKTHQVAYETIILEKSKGGLHFPDIMLKMFAFRLKFLSRLLNSDYFALWKNVCIYFLSKIENMNLGKEILICELKQSSYSKLPFFVREMLLAWSKMKTYVAFEANENNIHEIPLFFNSSITKEGKLLNYKPFIFAGITKVKHLTYEVIPGFLKFIAIHEILSEKDADLKYDDVCKFYRNVLVSLPPEWVHFINENISPVSKEF
;
A
#
# COMPACT_ATOMS: atom_id res chain seq x y z
N MET A 1 18.76 -42.06 -17.86
CA MET A 1 18.38 -40.75 -18.40
C MET A 1 16.89 -40.65 -18.25
N ASP A 2 16.48 -40.11 -17.11
CA ASP A 2 15.12 -40.24 -16.59
C ASP A 2 14.12 -39.38 -17.37
N ASN A 3 12.96 -39.99 -17.63
CA ASN A 3 11.80 -39.39 -18.27
C ASN A 3 11.43 -38.06 -17.58
N ASN A 4 11.73 -36.95 -18.24
CA ASN A 4 11.27 -35.63 -17.84
C ASN A 4 9.74 -35.65 -17.70
N PHE A 5 9.24 -35.18 -16.56
CA PHE A 5 7.85 -35.22 -16.04
C PHE A 5 6.70 -34.81 -17.00
N TYR A 6 7.00 -34.34 -18.21
CA TYR A 6 6.05 -33.85 -19.20
C TYR A 6 6.20 -34.51 -20.60
N THR A 7 6.90 -35.63 -20.70
CA THR A 7 7.03 -36.39 -21.95
C THR A 7 5.93 -37.46 -22.07
N ASN A 8 5.33 -37.61 -23.25
CA ASN A 8 4.28 -38.60 -23.55
C ASN A 8 3.09 -38.62 -22.55
N VAL A 9 2.66 -37.45 -22.07
CA VAL A 9 1.60 -37.38 -21.06
C VAL A 9 0.26 -37.86 -21.64
N ARG A 10 -0.40 -38.76 -20.92
CA ARG A 10 -1.73 -39.29 -21.23
C ARG A 10 -2.68 -39.07 -20.05
N SER A 11 -3.95 -38.82 -20.34
CA SER A 11 -5.02 -38.69 -19.34
C SER A 11 -6.23 -39.50 -19.76
N SER A 12 -7.08 -39.79 -18.78
CA SER A 12 -8.41 -40.36 -18.96
C SER A 12 -9.38 -39.57 -18.09
N LEU A 13 -10.62 -39.42 -18.55
CA LEU A 13 -11.68 -38.76 -17.80
C LEU A 13 -12.46 -39.80 -17.01
N LYS A 14 -12.74 -39.52 -15.73
CA LYS A 14 -13.68 -40.30 -14.94
C LYS A 14 -15.08 -39.71 -15.07
N CYS A 15 -15.95 -40.37 -15.81
CA CYS A 15 -17.34 -39.99 -16.02
C CYS A 15 -18.24 -41.05 -15.39
N ASN A 16 -19.07 -40.67 -14.41
CA ASN A 16 -20.02 -41.55 -13.74
C ASN A 16 -19.39 -42.86 -13.19
N GLY A 17 -18.16 -42.79 -12.68
CA GLY A 17 -17.45 -43.95 -12.15
C GLY A 17 -16.60 -44.73 -13.16
N HIS A 18 -16.78 -44.49 -14.46
CA HIS A 18 -16.03 -45.16 -15.54
C HIS A 18 -14.92 -44.27 -16.08
N LEU A 19 -13.81 -44.88 -16.47
CA LEU A 19 -12.69 -44.20 -17.12
C LEU A 19 -12.86 -44.27 -18.64
N THR A 20 -12.63 -43.16 -19.33
CA THR A 20 -12.52 -43.14 -20.79
C THR A 20 -11.21 -43.81 -21.23
N PRO A 21 -11.06 -44.15 -22.53
CA PRO A 21 -9.74 -44.46 -23.08
C PRO A 21 -8.76 -43.31 -22.82
N TYR A 22 -7.47 -43.65 -22.77
CA TYR A 22 -6.42 -42.67 -22.65
C TYR A 22 -6.34 -41.80 -23.91
N PHE A 23 -6.23 -40.49 -23.72
CA PHE A 23 -5.91 -39.53 -24.77
C PHE A 23 -4.64 -38.77 -24.39
N SER A 24 -3.89 -38.36 -25.42
CA SER A 24 -2.68 -37.55 -25.26
C SER A 24 -3.03 -36.07 -25.44
N PHE A 25 -2.26 -35.19 -24.80
CA PHE A 25 -2.39 -33.74 -25.00
C PHE A 25 -1.04 -33.17 -25.40
N ASN A 26 -1.07 -32.34 -26.44
CA ASN A 26 0.13 -31.69 -26.98
C ASN A 26 0.39 -30.34 -26.28
N ASN A 27 -0.66 -29.72 -25.75
CA ASN A 27 -0.61 -28.39 -25.14
C ASN A 27 -1.20 -28.44 -23.73
N GLY A 28 -0.54 -27.79 -22.78
CA GLY A 28 -1.04 -27.59 -21.42
C GLY A 28 -0.17 -28.24 -20.35
N ILE A 29 -0.38 -27.76 -19.13
CA ILE A 29 0.36 -28.18 -17.95
C ILE A 29 -0.64 -28.81 -16.97
N LYS A 30 -0.23 -29.86 -16.25
CA LYS A 30 -1.13 -30.64 -15.38
C LYS A 30 -1.58 -29.81 -14.17
N GLN A 31 -2.87 -29.56 -14.02
CA GLN A 31 -3.40 -28.93 -12.81
C GLN A 31 -3.20 -29.82 -11.57
N GLY A 32 -2.87 -29.23 -10.43
CA GLY A 32 -2.58 -29.96 -9.19
C GLY A 32 -1.17 -30.58 -9.12
N CYS A 33 -0.36 -30.48 -10.18
CA CYS A 33 1.06 -30.84 -10.09
C CYS A 33 1.86 -29.66 -9.50
N PRO A 34 2.71 -29.89 -8.46
CA PRO A 34 3.48 -28.83 -7.82
C PRO A 34 4.44 -28.07 -8.76
N LEU A 35 4.91 -28.72 -9.84
CA LEU A 35 5.83 -28.11 -10.80
C LEU A 35 5.13 -27.15 -11.77
N SER A 36 3.82 -27.30 -11.94
CA SER A 36 3.06 -26.62 -13.00
C SER A 36 3.05 -25.11 -12.85
N SER A 37 2.96 -24.60 -11.62
CA SER A 37 2.94 -23.16 -11.35
C SER A 37 4.25 -22.51 -11.76
N ILE A 38 5.39 -23.11 -11.44
CA ILE A 38 6.72 -22.58 -11.77
C ILE A 38 6.93 -22.59 -13.29
N LEU A 39 6.57 -23.69 -13.97
CA LEU A 39 6.66 -23.76 -15.43
C LEU A 39 5.80 -22.70 -16.11
N TYR A 40 4.57 -22.50 -15.61
CA TYR A 40 3.70 -21.44 -16.10
C TYR A 40 4.33 -20.05 -15.88
N THR A 41 4.89 -19.79 -14.70
CA THR A 41 5.56 -18.52 -14.41
C THR A 41 6.74 -18.25 -15.35
N ILE A 42 7.57 -19.26 -15.64
CA ILE A 42 8.71 -19.11 -16.58
C ILE A 42 8.22 -18.73 -17.98
N VAL A 43 7.16 -19.38 -18.47
CA VAL A 43 6.59 -19.05 -19.78
C VAL A 43 5.97 -17.65 -19.77
N SER A 44 5.21 -17.31 -18.72
CA SER A 44 4.57 -16.00 -18.55
C SER A 44 5.58 -14.85 -18.43
N GLU A 45 6.76 -15.09 -17.86
CA GLU A 45 7.83 -14.11 -17.74
C GLU A 45 8.30 -13.61 -19.12
N THR A 46 8.24 -14.45 -20.16
CA THR A 46 8.60 -14.03 -21.53
C THR A 46 7.71 -12.91 -22.06
N LEU A 47 6.41 -12.92 -21.71
CA LEU A 47 5.50 -11.82 -22.00
C LEU A 47 5.90 -10.56 -21.20
N GLY A 48 6.19 -10.71 -19.91
CA GLY A 48 6.66 -9.61 -19.07
C GLY A 48 7.90 -8.93 -19.64
N GLN A 49 8.90 -9.71 -20.04
CA GLN A 49 10.12 -9.20 -20.66
C GLN A 49 9.87 -8.52 -22.02
N ALA A 50 9.04 -9.11 -22.88
CA ALA A 50 8.69 -8.50 -24.17
C ALA A 50 8.02 -7.13 -24.00
N ILE A 51 7.21 -6.96 -22.95
CA ILE A 51 6.53 -5.70 -22.64
C ILE A 51 7.50 -4.69 -22.01
N LEU A 52 8.33 -5.12 -21.06
CA LEU A 52 9.24 -4.22 -20.33
C LEU A 52 10.43 -3.75 -21.17
N GLN A 53 10.89 -4.55 -22.14
CA GLN A 53 12.02 -4.20 -23.01
C GLN A 53 11.60 -3.38 -24.23
N ASN A 54 10.30 -3.26 -24.51
CA ASN A 54 9.82 -2.48 -25.64
C ASN A 54 9.78 -0.98 -25.30
N THR A 55 10.70 -0.21 -25.89
CA THR A 55 10.85 1.24 -25.65
C THR A 55 9.69 2.08 -26.16
N GLU A 56 8.83 1.54 -27.01
CA GLU A 56 7.64 2.23 -27.50
C GLU A 56 6.44 2.11 -26.56
N ILE A 57 6.51 1.23 -25.56
CA ILE A 57 5.48 1.07 -24.52
C ILE A 57 5.79 2.02 -23.37
N THR A 58 4.83 2.88 -23.05
CA THR A 58 4.94 3.79 -21.91
C THR A 58 3.98 3.36 -20.80
N GLY A 59 4.54 2.94 -19.67
CA GLY A 59 3.79 2.68 -18.44
C GLY A 59 3.35 3.97 -17.73
N ILE A 60 2.66 3.84 -16.60
CA ILE A 60 2.31 4.98 -15.74
C ILE A 60 3.52 5.36 -14.88
N LYS A 61 3.98 6.62 -14.98
CA LYS A 61 5.10 7.12 -14.16
C LYS A 61 4.74 7.11 -12.68
N ILE A 62 5.58 6.50 -11.86
CA ILE A 62 5.44 6.52 -10.41
C ILE A 62 5.86 7.90 -9.88
N PRO A 63 4.98 8.65 -9.20
CA PRO A 63 5.27 9.99 -8.72
C PRO A 63 6.55 10.05 -7.86
N GLY A 64 7.35 11.09 -8.07
CA GLY A 64 8.61 11.29 -7.34
C GLY A 64 9.76 10.39 -7.77
N THR A 65 9.61 9.60 -8.85
CA THR A 65 10.65 8.71 -9.37
C THR A 65 10.73 8.75 -10.89
N ASN A 66 11.76 8.14 -11.47
CA ASN A 66 11.86 7.87 -12.91
C ASN A 66 11.41 6.44 -13.28
N ILE A 67 10.69 5.77 -12.38
CA ILE A 67 10.20 4.41 -12.59
C ILE A 67 8.80 4.46 -13.21
N TYR A 68 8.54 3.55 -14.15
CA TYR A 68 7.25 3.40 -14.80
C TYR A 68 6.64 2.05 -14.42
N SER A 69 5.37 2.08 -14.05
CA SER A 69 4.55 0.90 -13.76
C SER A 69 3.82 0.49 -15.02
N THR A 70 4.22 -0.62 -15.63
CA THR A 70 3.70 -1.04 -16.95
C THR A 70 2.86 -2.31 -16.89
N ILE A 71 3.33 -3.35 -16.20
CA ILE A 71 2.67 -4.68 -16.15
C ILE A 71 2.71 -5.24 -14.73
N PHE A 72 1.61 -5.87 -14.32
CA PHE A 72 1.50 -6.68 -13.11
C PHE A 72 0.93 -8.04 -13.48
N GLN A 73 1.57 -9.12 -13.05
CA GLN A 73 1.12 -10.48 -13.34
C GLN A 73 0.91 -11.25 -12.04
N HIS A 74 -0.24 -11.92 -11.95
CA HIS A 74 -0.56 -12.87 -10.91
C HIS A 74 -1.11 -14.13 -11.56
N ALA A 75 -0.22 -15.09 -11.85
CA ALA A 75 -0.54 -16.22 -12.71
C ALA A 75 -1.11 -15.74 -14.06
N ASP A 76 -2.32 -16.14 -14.42
CA ASP A 76 -3.00 -15.74 -15.65
C ASP A 76 -3.62 -14.34 -15.60
N ASP A 77 -3.91 -13.81 -14.41
CA ASP A 77 -4.40 -12.45 -14.24
C ASP A 77 -3.26 -11.45 -14.51
N THR A 78 -3.29 -10.82 -15.69
CA THR A 78 -2.33 -9.80 -16.10
C THR A 78 -3.02 -8.43 -16.22
N THR A 79 -2.50 -7.44 -15.49
CA THR A 79 -2.97 -6.05 -15.53
C THR A 79 -1.90 -5.17 -16.16
N PHE A 80 -2.29 -4.41 -17.18
CA PHE A 80 -1.43 -3.40 -17.80
C PHE A 80 -1.79 -2.00 -17.29
N SER A 81 -0.78 -1.19 -17.00
CA SER A 81 -0.89 0.21 -16.60
C SER A 81 -0.21 1.07 -17.67
N LEU A 82 -0.98 1.57 -18.63
CA LEU A 82 -0.46 2.20 -19.85
C LEU A 82 -0.79 3.70 -19.85
N ALA A 83 0.18 4.54 -20.20
CA ALA A 83 0.03 5.99 -20.16
C ALA A 83 -0.63 6.59 -21.42
N ASN A 84 -0.69 5.85 -22.52
CA ASN A 84 -1.19 6.38 -23.79
C ASN A 84 -1.84 5.30 -24.68
N ARG A 85 -2.64 5.77 -25.65
CA ARG A 85 -3.34 4.95 -26.64
C ARG A 85 -2.39 4.09 -27.48
N LYS A 86 -1.25 4.63 -27.92
CA LYS A 86 -0.25 3.89 -28.74
C LYS A 86 0.21 2.61 -28.03
N SER A 87 0.53 2.71 -26.74
CA SER A 87 0.99 1.58 -25.93
C SER A 87 -0.03 0.45 -25.86
N ILE A 88 -1.33 0.77 -25.83
CA ILE A 88 -2.40 -0.24 -25.81
C ILE A 88 -2.28 -1.15 -27.04
N PHE A 89 -2.22 -0.56 -28.25
CA PHE A 89 -2.16 -1.34 -29.48
C PHE A 89 -0.88 -2.19 -29.60
N ILE A 90 0.27 -1.64 -29.20
CA ILE A 90 1.53 -2.39 -29.18
C ILE A 90 1.44 -3.59 -28.23
N VAL A 91 0.85 -3.43 -27.05
CA VAL A 91 0.60 -4.52 -26.12
C VAL A 91 -0.29 -5.60 -26.76
N PHE A 92 -1.34 -5.22 -27.47
CA PHE A 92 -2.19 -6.17 -28.20
C PHE A 92 -1.44 -6.92 -29.30
N ASP A 93 -0.53 -6.27 -30.00
CA ASP A 93 0.29 -6.94 -31.02
C ASP A 93 1.29 -7.92 -30.40
N ILE A 94 1.94 -7.54 -29.29
CA ILE A 94 2.79 -8.46 -28.52
C ILE A 94 1.98 -9.65 -27.99
N LEU A 95 0.77 -9.42 -27.49
CA LEU A 95 -0.09 -10.50 -27.00
C LEU A 95 -0.50 -11.48 -28.12
N LYS A 96 -0.67 -11.02 -29.36
CA LYS A 96 -0.91 -11.90 -30.52
C LYS A 96 0.30 -12.79 -30.80
N ILE A 97 1.51 -12.21 -30.76
CA ILE A 97 2.77 -12.95 -30.95
C ILE A 97 2.94 -13.98 -29.82
N TYR A 98 2.76 -13.56 -28.57
CA TYR A 98 2.85 -14.42 -27.39
C TYR A 98 1.82 -15.56 -27.44
N SER A 99 0.58 -15.26 -27.87
CA SER A 99 -0.47 -16.27 -28.08
C SER A 99 -0.06 -17.31 -29.12
N GLY A 100 0.54 -16.88 -30.24
CA GLY A 100 1.06 -17.79 -31.26
C GLY A 100 2.22 -18.66 -30.77
N ALA A 101 3.11 -18.12 -29.93
CA ALA A 101 4.27 -18.83 -29.42
C ALA A 101 3.95 -19.79 -28.25
N SER A 102 3.08 -19.38 -27.32
CA SER A 102 2.76 -20.11 -26.09
C SER A 102 1.52 -21.01 -26.20
N GLY A 103 0.66 -20.75 -27.19
CA GLY A 103 -0.68 -21.34 -27.28
C GLY A 103 -1.70 -20.75 -26.29
N ALA A 104 -1.31 -19.76 -25.47
CA ALA A 104 -2.22 -19.05 -24.58
C ALA A 104 -3.18 -18.16 -25.38
N LYS A 105 -4.42 -17.98 -24.91
CA LYS A 105 -5.41 -17.11 -25.57
C LYS A 105 -5.95 -16.09 -24.58
N ILE A 106 -6.05 -14.83 -25.01
CA ILE A 106 -6.74 -13.79 -24.25
C ILE A 106 -8.22 -14.14 -24.14
N ASN A 107 -8.75 -14.13 -22.92
CA ASN A 107 -10.19 -14.18 -22.70
C ASN A 107 -10.78 -12.77 -22.82
N LYS A 108 -11.24 -12.40 -24.03
CA LYS A 108 -11.81 -11.07 -24.30
C LYS A 108 -13.06 -10.75 -23.47
N GLU A 109 -13.87 -11.76 -23.13
CA GLU A 109 -15.08 -11.57 -22.31
C GLU A 109 -14.76 -11.18 -20.87
N LYS A 110 -13.62 -11.63 -20.35
CA LYS A 110 -13.12 -11.28 -19.01
C LYS A 110 -12.15 -10.09 -19.01
N SER A 111 -11.67 -9.69 -20.17
CA SER A 111 -10.73 -8.57 -20.29
C SER A 111 -11.50 -7.25 -20.30
N GLU A 112 -11.02 -6.28 -19.55
CA GLU A 112 -11.65 -4.97 -19.41
C GLU A 112 -10.59 -3.86 -19.45
N ILE A 113 -10.96 -2.69 -19.96
CA ILE A 113 -10.11 -1.48 -19.94
C ILE A 113 -10.81 -0.40 -19.11
N LEU A 114 -10.13 0.07 -18.06
CA LEU A 114 -10.53 1.27 -17.33
C LEU A 114 -9.67 2.44 -17.76
N ILE A 115 -10.27 3.43 -18.41
CA ILE A 115 -9.58 4.67 -18.80
C ILE A 115 -9.43 5.56 -17.58
N LEU A 116 -8.21 5.98 -17.24
CA LEU A 116 -7.92 6.87 -16.12
C LEU A 116 -7.70 8.32 -16.58
N GLY A 117 -7.99 9.29 -15.71
CA GLY A 117 -7.82 10.71 -16.01
C GLY A 117 -8.65 11.19 -17.21
N ASN A 118 -8.06 12.07 -18.02
CA ASN A 118 -8.70 12.66 -19.21
C ASN A 118 -8.43 11.85 -20.50
N GLY A 119 -7.96 10.61 -20.38
CA GLY A 119 -7.76 9.75 -21.54
C GLY A 119 -9.08 9.42 -22.23
N TYR A 120 -9.01 9.01 -23.50
CA TYR A 120 -10.13 8.52 -24.27
C TYR A 120 -9.67 7.47 -25.30
N LEU A 121 -10.61 6.63 -25.73
CA LEU A 121 -10.48 5.75 -26.89
C LEU A 121 -11.56 6.13 -27.89
N LEU A 122 -11.23 6.07 -29.17
CA LEU A 122 -12.18 6.30 -30.26
C LEU A 122 -13.06 5.06 -30.44
N GLN A 123 -14.26 5.22 -31.01
CA GLN A 123 -15.17 4.11 -31.27
C GLN A 123 -14.50 2.99 -32.08
N ASN A 124 -13.75 3.35 -33.14
CA ASN A 124 -12.98 2.41 -33.95
C ASN A 124 -11.93 1.64 -33.13
N ASP A 125 -11.35 2.26 -32.09
CA ASP A 125 -10.38 1.58 -31.22
C ASP A 125 -11.06 0.46 -30.43
N ILE A 126 -12.24 0.76 -29.89
CA ILE A 126 -13.02 -0.18 -29.08
C ILE A 126 -13.41 -1.39 -29.93
N GLU A 127 -13.87 -1.14 -31.15
CA GLU A 127 -14.22 -2.17 -32.13
C GLU A 127 -13.01 -3.02 -32.54
N GLN A 128 -11.86 -2.39 -32.80
CA GLN A 128 -10.63 -3.08 -33.17
C GLN A 128 -10.09 -3.96 -32.03
N LEU A 129 -10.14 -3.47 -30.79
CA LEU A 129 -9.69 -4.23 -29.61
C LEU A 129 -10.67 -5.37 -29.30
N GLY A 130 -11.98 -5.11 -29.43
CA GLY A 130 -13.04 -6.03 -29.05
C GLY A 130 -13.02 -6.34 -27.56
N ILE A 131 -12.72 -5.34 -26.73
CA ILE A 131 -12.64 -5.44 -25.27
C ILE A 131 -13.61 -4.44 -24.65
N LYS A 132 -14.23 -4.87 -23.56
CA LYS A 132 -15.16 -4.04 -22.81
C LYS A 132 -14.43 -2.86 -22.16
N ILE A 133 -14.93 -1.66 -22.42
CA ILE A 133 -14.50 -0.45 -21.70
C ILE A 133 -15.37 -0.29 -20.45
N CYS A 134 -14.72 -0.07 -19.31
CA CYS A 134 -15.37 0.16 -18.04
C CYS A 134 -15.46 1.66 -17.75
N ASP A 135 -16.68 2.13 -17.42
CA ASP A 135 -16.92 3.56 -17.20
C ASP A 135 -16.22 4.10 -15.95
N ASN A 136 -16.21 3.30 -14.88
CA ASN A 136 -15.96 3.80 -13.52
C ASN A 136 -15.03 2.94 -12.67
N VAL A 137 -15.12 1.62 -12.79
CA VAL A 137 -14.51 0.65 -11.87
C VAL A 137 -14.07 -0.60 -12.63
N ILE A 138 -13.05 -1.27 -12.11
CA ILE A 138 -12.52 -2.54 -12.60
C ILE A 138 -12.16 -3.43 -11.42
N GLU A 139 -12.34 -4.74 -11.55
CA GLU A 139 -11.95 -5.72 -10.54
C GLU A 139 -10.52 -6.20 -10.79
N VAL A 140 -9.64 -6.04 -9.80
CA VAL A 140 -8.25 -6.53 -9.85
C VAL A 140 -8.03 -7.41 -8.64
N LEU A 141 -7.73 -8.70 -8.87
CA LEU A 141 -7.49 -9.71 -7.82
C LEU A 141 -8.62 -9.76 -6.76
N GLY A 142 -9.87 -9.63 -7.21
CA GLY A 142 -11.04 -9.67 -6.32
C GLY A 142 -11.32 -8.38 -5.54
N VAL A 143 -10.70 -7.26 -5.93
CA VAL A 143 -10.93 -5.93 -5.35
C VAL A 143 -11.30 -4.93 -6.44
N TRP A 144 -12.40 -4.23 -6.23
CA TRP A 144 -12.88 -3.19 -7.12
C TRP A 144 -12.14 -1.88 -6.87
N VAL A 145 -11.53 -1.34 -7.92
CA VAL A 145 -10.81 -0.06 -7.92
C VAL A 145 -11.31 0.82 -9.06
N GLY A 146 -11.24 2.14 -8.93
CA GLY A 146 -11.82 3.02 -9.93
C GLY A 146 -11.79 4.50 -9.59
N LYS A 147 -12.44 5.29 -10.45
CA LYS A 147 -12.52 6.76 -10.35
C LYS A 147 -13.35 7.23 -9.17
N PHE A 148 -14.40 6.48 -8.85
CA PHE A 148 -15.39 6.84 -7.84
C PHE A 148 -15.28 5.93 -6.62
N GLN A 149 -14.75 6.49 -5.52
CA GLN A 149 -14.53 5.75 -4.27
C GLN A 149 -15.82 5.13 -3.73
N GLU A 150 -16.95 5.82 -3.83
CA GLU A 150 -18.23 5.32 -3.34
C GLU A 150 -18.68 4.06 -4.08
N LYS A 151 -18.60 4.05 -5.42
CA LYS A 151 -18.90 2.86 -6.23
C LYS A 151 -17.97 1.69 -5.87
N CYS A 152 -16.68 1.96 -5.69
CA CYS A 152 -15.73 0.94 -5.25
C CYS A 152 -16.09 0.38 -3.86
N ASN A 153 -16.48 1.25 -2.93
CA ASN A 153 -16.89 0.84 -1.58
C ASN A 153 -18.15 -0.04 -1.61
N ILE A 154 -19.16 0.31 -2.40
CA ILE A 154 -20.38 -0.48 -2.58
C ILE A 154 -20.02 -1.88 -3.08
N LEU A 155 -19.26 -1.98 -4.18
CA LEU A 155 -18.91 -3.26 -4.79
C LEU A 155 -18.02 -4.13 -3.89
N ASN A 156 -17.09 -3.52 -3.15
CA ASN A 156 -16.19 -4.24 -2.25
C ASN A 156 -16.88 -4.70 -0.95
N TRP A 157 -17.75 -3.88 -0.36
CA TRP A 157 -18.27 -4.12 0.98
C TRP A 157 -19.69 -4.70 1.00
N GLU A 158 -20.60 -4.28 0.11
CA GLU A 158 -21.96 -4.82 0.12
C GLU A 158 -22.00 -6.28 -0.30
N LYS A 159 -21.23 -6.67 -1.33
CA LYS A 159 -21.08 -8.08 -1.73
C LYS A 159 -20.58 -8.96 -0.58
N LYS A 160 -19.65 -8.44 0.24
CA LYS A 160 -19.14 -9.15 1.41
C LYS A 160 -20.17 -9.25 2.52
N ILE A 161 -20.90 -8.17 2.80
CA ILE A 161 -21.98 -8.17 3.80
C ILE A 161 -23.07 -9.17 3.41
N SER A 162 -23.45 -9.22 2.14
CA SER A 162 -24.38 -10.22 1.61
C SER A 162 -23.83 -11.63 1.81
N SER A 163 -22.56 -11.88 1.46
CA SER A 163 -21.92 -13.18 1.67
C SER A 163 -21.87 -13.60 3.15
N ILE A 164 -21.56 -12.66 4.05
CA ILE A 164 -21.56 -12.88 5.51
C ILE A 164 -22.96 -13.22 6.00
N THR A 165 -23.97 -12.47 5.55
CA THR A 165 -25.38 -12.70 5.90
C THR A 165 -25.86 -14.07 5.43
N THR A 166 -25.51 -14.51 4.22
CA THR A 166 -25.84 -15.85 3.72
C THR A 166 -25.26 -16.94 4.61
N VAL A 167 -23.98 -16.83 4.98
CA VAL A 167 -23.34 -17.78 5.90
C VAL A 167 -24.05 -17.78 7.25
N LEU A 168 -24.33 -16.61 7.81
CA LEU A 168 -25.02 -16.49 9.09
C LEU A 168 -26.41 -17.13 9.08
N ASN A 169 -27.19 -16.94 8.01
CA ASN A 169 -28.52 -17.54 7.89
C ASN A 169 -28.47 -19.07 7.90
N LEU A 170 -27.42 -19.67 7.32
CA LEU A 170 -27.21 -21.12 7.37
C LEU A 170 -26.85 -21.60 8.78
N TRP A 171 -25.97 -20.88 9.48
CA TRP A 171 -25.50 -21.28 10.81
C TRP A 171 -26.47 -20.96 11.93
N LYS A 172 -27.34 -19.96 11.77
CA LYS A 172 -28.41 -19.61 12.71
C LYS A 172 -29.33 -20.80 13.03
N ARG A 173 -29.53 -21.70 12.07
CA ARG A 173 -30.39 -22.88 12.21
C ARG A 173 -29.80 -24.01 13.05
N ARG A 174 -28.51 -23.96 13.41
CA ARG A 174 -27.77 -25.07 14.05
C ARG A 174 -27.72 -25.04 15.58
N HIS A 175 -28.55 -24.23 16.25
CA HIS A 175 -28.62 -24.12 17.72
C HIS A 175 -27.25 -24.10 18.43
N LEU A 176 -26.35 -23.25 17.94
CA LEU A 176 -24.97 -23.19 18.42
C LEU A 176 -24.87 -22.59 19.83
N SER A 177 -23.94 -23.12 20.62
CA SER A 177 -23.48 -22.50 21.87
C SER A 177 -22.80 -21.15 21.61
N LEU A 178 -22.60 -20.34 22.66
CA LEU A 178 -21.88 -19.07 22.55
C LEU A 178 -20.49 -19.24 21.90
N HIS A 179 -19.75 -20.27 22.34
CA HIS A 179 -18.45 -20.64 21.78
C HIS A 179 -18.55 -21.07 20.31
N GLY A 180 -19.58 -21.83 19.94
CA GLY A 180 -19.81 -22.22 18.54
C GLY A 180 -20.09 -21.02 17.65
N ARG A 181 -20.90 -20.06 18.12
CA ARG A 181 -21.19 -18.81 17.38
C ARG A 181 -19.94 -17.95 17.24
N PHE A 182 -19.16 -17.80 18.31
CA PHE A 182 -17.85 -17.15 18.25
C PHE A 182 -16.93 -17.82 17.22
N ALA A 183 -16.83 -19.16 17.22
CA ALA A 183 -15.98 -19.89 16.28
C ALA A 183 -16.39 -19.64 14.83
N VAL A 184 -17.70 -19.63 14.52
CA VAL A 184 -18.23 -19.29 13.19
C VAL A 184 -17.83 -17.86 12.79
N ILE A 185 -17.97 -16.89 13.69
CA ILE A 185 -17.59 -15.49 13.42
C ILE A 185 -16.09 -15.42 13.09
N SER A 186 -15.24 -15.92 13.99
CA SER A 186 -13.78 -15.79 13.88
C SER A 186 -13.18 -16.55 12.70
N SER A 187 -13.71 -17.73 12.37
CA SER A 187 -13.15 -18.57 11.29
C SER A 187 -13.78 -18.33 9.91
N LEU A 188 -15.10 -18.12 9.83
CA LEU A 188 -15.83 -18.06 8.55
C LEU A 188 -16.19 -16.65 8.12
N LEU A 189 -16.63 -15.79 9.04
CA LEU A 189 -17.07 -14.45 8.68
C LEU A 189 -15.87 -13.52 8.49
N MET A 190 -14.98 -13.53 9.48
CA MET A 190 -13.81 -12.65 9.51
C MET A 190 -12.82 -12.94 8.38
N SER A 191 -12.64 -14.20 7.99
CA SER A 191 -11.77 -14.59 6.88
C SER A 191 -12.19 -13.97 5.54
N LYS A 192 -13.49 -13.69 5.34
CA LYS A 192 -13.99 -12.99 4.13
C LYS A 192 -13.59 -11.53 4.05
N LEU A 193 -13.23 -10.90 5.18
CA LEU A 193 -12.90 -9.49 5.27
C LEU A 193 -11.40 -9.23 5.17
N TRP A 194 -10.58 -10.13 5.73
CA TRP A 194 -9.14 -9.91 5.93
C TRP A 194 -8.39 -9.49 4.67
N TYR A 195 -8.55 -10.21 3.56
CA TYR A 195 -7.84 -9.90 2.32
C TYR A 195 -8.12 -8.46 1.86
N THR A 196 -9.39 -8.07 1.74
CA THR A 196 -9.76 -6.73 1.27
C THR A 196 -9.37 -5.64 2.26
N LEU A 197 -9.43 -5.91 3.57
CA LEU A 197 -8.94 -4.98 4.59
C LEU A 197 -7.43 -4.73 4.50
N THR A 198 -6.64 -5.62 3.90
CA THR A 198 -5.21 -5.37 3.70
C THR A 198 -4.92 -4.27 2.67
N VAL A 199 -5.83 -4.07 1.69
CA VAL A 199 -5.61 -3.17 0.55
C VAL A 199 -6.63 -2.03 0.44
N GLN A 200 -7.81 -2.15 1.05
CA GLN A 200 -8.86 -1.14 1.04
C GLN A 200 -9.18 -0.65 2.45
N THR A 201 -9.59 0.61 2.54
CA THR A 201 -10.15 1.21 3.75
C THR A 201 -11.62 0.89 3.87
N MET A 202 -12.08 0.62 5.10
CA MET A 202 -13.50 0.36 5.36
C MET A 202 -14.18 1.63 5.87
N PRO A 203 -15.18 2.18 5.14
CA PRO A 203 -16.00 3.26 5.67
C PRO A 203 -16.74 2.85 6.94
N SER A 204 -16.90 3.79 7.88
CA SER A 204 -17.54 3.55 9.19
C SER A 204 -18.94 2.94 9.08
N LYS A 205 -19.71 3.30 8.04
CA LYS A 205 -21.03 2.71 7.74
C LYS A 205 -20.97 1.18 7.67
N TYR A 206 -20.04 0.64 6.87
CA TYR A 206 -19.92 -0.80 6.67
C TYR A 206 -19.35 -1.50 7.89
N TYR A 207 -18.39 -0.86 8.59
CA TYR A 207 -17.88 -1.36 9.86
C TYR A 207 -19.01 -1.54 10.89
N LEU A 208 -19.82 -0.50 11.11
CA LEU A 208 -20.93 -0.54 12.07
C LEU A 208 -21.97 -1.59 11.71
N GLN A 209 -22.27 -1.74 10.41
CA GLN A 209 -23.20 -2.76 9.93
C GLN A 209 -22.67 -4.18 10.18
N ILE A 210 -21.40 -4.46 9.84
CA ILE A 210 -20.78 -5.77 10.06
C ILE A 210 -20.66 -6.06 11.57
N LYS A 211 -20.22 -5.08 12.36
CA LYS A 211 -20.15 -5.18 13.82
C LYS A 211 -21.50 -5.59 14.39
N LYS A 212 -22.57 -4.87 14.02
CA LYS A 212 -23.94 -5.17 14.46
C LYS A 212 -24.34 -6.61 14.12
N ILE A 213 -24.19 -7.00 12.86
CA ILE A 213 -24.54 -8.35 12.38
C ILE A 213 -23.79 -9.44 13.16
N CYS A 214 -22.50 -9.26 13.43
CA CYS A 214 -21.70 -10.24 14.15
C CYS A 214 -22.08 -10.32 15.65
N VAL A 215 -22.31 -9.18 16.30
CA VAL A 215 -22.69 -9.13 17.72
C VAL A 215 -24.11 -9.68 17.91
N ASP A 216 -25.05 -9.34 17.03
CA ASP A 216 -26.40 -9.90 17.06
C ASP A 216 -26.36 -11.42 16.90
N PHE A 217 -25.55 -11.93 15.97
CA PHE A 217 -25.36 -13.38 15.84
C PHE A 217 -24.71 -14.01 17.08
N LEU A 218 -23.70 -13.39 17.68
CA LEU A 218 -23.05 -13.89 18.90
C LEU A 218 -24.06 -14.09 20.03
N TRP A 219 -25.02 -13.17 20.19
CA TRP A 219 -26.09 -13.24 21.19
C TRP A 219 -27.35 -13.96 20.73
N ASN A 220 -27.29 -14.66 19.59
CA ASN A 220 -28.43 -15.37 19.00
C ASN A 220 -29.66 -14.46 18.79
N PHE A 221 -29.42 -13.22 18.38
CA PHE A 221 -30.43 -12.19 18.15
C PHE A 221 -31.27 -11.87 19.40
N LYS A 222 -30.72 -12.12 20.60
CA LYS A 222 -31.28 -11.74 21.89
C LYS A 222 -30.56 -10.51 22.45
N THR A 223 -31.04 -10.01 23.59
CA THR A 223 -30.39 -8.93 24.34
C THR A 223 -28.92 -9.23 24.58
N HIS A 224 -28.05 -8.25 24.29
CA HIS A 224 -26.62 -8.35 24.51
C HIS A 224 -26.34 -8.35 26.01
N GLN A 225 -25.70 -9.40 26.52
CA GLN A 225 -25.48 -9.56 27.97
C GLN A 225 -24.22 -8.85 28.48
N VAL A 226 -23.25 -8.62 27.58
CA VAL A 226 -21.95 -8.05 27.91
C VAL A 226 -21.63 -6.95 26.92
N ALA A 227 -21.01 -5.86 27.39
CA ALA A 227 -20.56 -4.75 26.56
C ALA A 227 -19.51 -5.22 25.53
N TYR A 228 -19.53 -4.64 24.33
CA TYR A 228 -18.63 -5.02 23.25
C TYR A 228 -17.15 -4.86 23.64
N GLU A 229 -16.85 -3.79 24.37
CA GLU A 229 -15.53 -3.45 24.88
C GLU A 229 -14.96 -4.53 25.80
N THR A 230 -15.82 -5.27 26.51
CA THR A 230 -15.41 -6.41 27.35
C THR A 230 -15.24 -7.68 26.51
N ILE A 231 -16.12 -7.92 25.52
CA ILE A 231 -16.09 -9.14 24.69
C ILE A 231 -14.78 -9.21 23.87
N ILE A 232 -14.24 -8.08 23.41
CA ILE A 232 -12.99 -8.01 22.63
C ILE A 232 -11.73 -8.31 23.46
N LEU A 233 -11.80 -8.19 24.80
CA LEU A 233 -10.64 -8.43 25.66
C LEU A 233 -10.19 -9.89 25.61
N GLU A 234 -8.94 -10.12 25.98
CA GLU A 234 -8.41 -11.47 26.16
C GLU A 234 -9.18 -12.26 27.24
N LYS A 235 -9.14 -13.59 27.12
CA LYS A 235 -9.76 -14.49 28.10
C LYS A 235 -9.22 -14.30 29.52
N SER A 236 -7.92 -13.98 29.64
CA SER A 236 -7.25 -13.63 30.90
C SER A 236 -7.85 -12.40 31.57
N LYS A 237 -8.43 -11.48 30.79
CA LYS A 237 -9.08 -10.24 31.25
C LYS A 237 -10.60 -10.34 31.30
N GLY A 238 -11.15 -11.57 31.26
CA GLY A 238 -12.59 -11.82 31.32
C GLY A 238 -13.34 -11.63 29.99
N GLY A 239 -12.64 -11.44 28.86
CA GLY A 239 -13.25 -11.33 27.53
C GLY A 239 -13.30 -12.65 26.75
N LEU A 240 -13.82 -12.60 25.51
CA LEU A 240 -13.87 -13.77 24.60
C LEU A 240 -12.77 -13.75 23.54
N HIS A 241 -11.92 -12.72 23.52
CA HIS A 241 -11.00 -12.41 22.44
C HIS A 241 -11.72 -12.25 21.10
N PHE A 242 -12.84 -11.50 21.13
CA PHE A 242 -13.65 -11.25 19.94
C PHE A 242 -12.88 -10.44 18.89
N PRO A 243 -12.90 -10.84 17.60
CA PRO A 243 -12.14 -10.18 16.56
C PRO A 243 -12.73 -8.79 16.27
N ASP A 244 -12.04 -7.75 16.74
CA ASP A 244 -12.37 -6.38 16.38
C ASP A 244 -11.79 -6.00 15.01
N ILE A 245 -12.67 -5.59 14.10
CA ILE A 245 -12.32 -5.27 12.71
C ILE A 245 -11.41 -4.04 12.64
N MET A 246 -11.67 -3.01 13.45
CA MET A 246 -10.88 -1.77 13.45
C MET A 246 -9.46 -2.01 13.98
N LEU A 247 -9.32 -2.76 15.07
CA LEU A 247 -8.01 -3.15 15.59
C LEU A 247 -7.25 -4.01 14.58
N LYS A 248 -7.91 -4.98 13.93
CA LYS A 248 -7.26 -5.81 12.91
C LYS A 248 -6.82 -4.99 11.70
N MET A 249 -7.64 -4.03 11.28
CA MET A 249 -7.33 -3.10 10.19
C MET A 249 -6.11 -2.25 10.54
N PHE A 250 -6.04 -1.67 11.74
CA PHE A 250 -4.85 -0.95 12.20
C PHE A 250 -3.60 -1.85 12.25
N ALA A 251 -3.73 -3.09 12.69
CA ALA A 251 -2.63 -4.05 12.63
C ALA A 251 -2.13 -4.28 11.19
N PHE A 252 -3.03 -4.35 10.19
CA PHE A 252 -2.62 -4.45 8.78
C PHE A 252 -1.91 -3.19 8.29
N ARG A 253 -2.35 -1.99 8.69
CA ARG A 253 -1.64 -0.75 8.34
C ARG A 253 -0.26 -0.65 8.97
N LEU A 254 -0.12 -1.10 10.22
CA LEU A 254 1.18 -1.16 10.89
C LEU A 254 2.11 -2.18 10.22
N LYS A 255 1.58 -3.32 9.78
CA LYS A 255 2.34 -4.30 8.98
C LYS A 255 2.78 -3.71 7.64
N PHE A 256 1.92 -2.93 6.99
CA PHE A 256 2.26 -2.19 5.77
C PHE A 256 3.38 -1.17 6.03
N LEU A 257 3.29 -0.42 7.13
CA LEU A 257 4.30 0.54 7.56
C LEU A 257 5.65 -0.14 7.87
N SER A 258 5.65 -1.28 8.55
CA SER A 258 6.86 -2.06 8.80
C SER A 258 7.57 -2.47 7.50
N ARG A 259 6.80 -2.86 6.46
CA ARG A 259 7.36 -3.15 5.12
C ARG A 259 7.86 -1.90 4.40
N LEU A 260 7.24 -0.74 4.65
CA LEU A 260 7.72 0.54 4.11
C LEU A 260 9.08 0.90 4.70
N LEU A 261 9.27 0.67 6.00
CA LEU A 261 10.49 1.00 6.72
C LEU A 261 11.63 0.00 6.49
N ASN A 262 11.32 -1.25 6.16
CA ASN A 262 12.32 -2.26 5.83
C ASN A 262 13.07 -1.88 4.53
N SER A 263 14.38 -1.64 4.62
CA SER A 263 15.27 -1.31 3.49
C SER A 263 15.33 -2.41 2.45
N ASP A 264 15.35 -3.66 2.90
CA ASP A 264 15.62 -4.83 2.05
C ASP A 264 14.39 -5.27 1.27
N TYR A 265 13.23 -4.71 1.61
CA TYR A 265 11.97 -4.96 0.92
C TYR A 265 11.77 -3.97 -0.24
N PHE A 266 12.02 -4.44 -1.46
CA PHE A 266 11.73 -3.68 -2.67
C PHE A 266 10.27 -3.83 -3.10
N ALA A 267 9.56 -2.71 -3.27
CA ALA A 267 8.23 -2.70 -3.87
C ALA A 267 7.87 -1.31 -4.43
N LEU A 268 7.26 -1.28 -5.62
CA LEU A 268 6.84 -0.05 -6.30
C LEU A 268 5.92 0.83 -5.45
N TRP A 269 5.02 0.22 -4.67
CA TRP A 269 4.07 0.95 -3.82
C TRP A 269 4.77 1.79 -2.74
N LYS A 270 6.00 1.43 -2.32
CA LYS A 270 6.76 2.20 -1.33
C LYS A 270 7.01 3.63 -1.83
N ASN A 271 7.40 3.76 -3.10
CA ASN A 271 7.66 5.06 -3.73
C ASN A 271 6.41 5.93 -3.78
N VAL A 272 5.25 5.33 -4.14
CA VAL A 272 3.96 6.02 -4.12
C VAL A 272 3.61 6.50 -2.71
N CYS A 273 3.81 5.65 -1.70
CA CYS A 273 3.54 6.02 -0.31
C CYS A 273 4.46 7.15 0.16
N ILE A 274 5.77 7.04 -0.09
CA ILE A 274 6.77 8.07 0.24
C ILE A 274 6.43 9.40 -0.43
N TYR A 275 6.00 9.38 -1.69
CA TYR A 275 5.55 10.57 -2.40
C TYR A 275 4.39 11.27 -1.67
N PHE A 276 3.36 10.53 -1.25
CA PHE A 276 2.26 11.14 -0.50
C PHE A 276 2.70 11.65 0.86
N LEU A 277 3.58 10.92 1.56
CA LEU A 277 4.13 11.37 2.84
C LEU A 277 4.96 12.66 2.68
N SER A 278 5.68 12.82 1.57
CA SER A 278 6.49 14.02 1.32
C SER A 278 5.64 15.26 1.05
N LYS A 279 4.36 15.11 0.67
CA LYS A 279 3.42 16.23 0.51
C LYS A 279 2.84 16.78 1.82
N ILE A 280 3.13 16.15 2.95
CA ILE A 280 2.61 16.59 4.25
C ILE A 280 3.30 17.90 4.67
N GLU A 281 2.49 18.93 4.93
CA GLU A 281 2.92 20.26 5.39
C GLU A 281 4.02 20.92 4.52
N ASN A 282 4.16 20.51 3.25
CA ASN A 282 5.24 20.92 2.34
C ASN A 282 6.66 20.66 2.88
N MET A 283 6.84 19.78 3.86
CA MET A 283 8.16 19.57 4.47
C MET A 283 9.08 18.64 3.65
N ASN A 284 8.52 17.91 2.69
CA ASN A 284 9.25 16.97 1.83
C ASN A 284 10.07 15.91 2.59
N LEU A 285 9.54 15.44 3.73
CA LEU A 285 10.26 14.52 4.64
C LEU A 285 10.13 13.04 4.28
N GLY A 286 9.33 12.65 3.29
CA GLY A 286 9.14 11.25 2.93
C GLY A 286 8.78 10.38 4.14
N LYS A 287 9.54 9.32 4.40
CA LYS A 287 9.31 8.41 5.55
C LYS A 287 9.67 9.05 6.90
N GLU A 288 10.56 10.05 6.94
CA GLU A 288 10.97 10.71 8.18
C GLU A 288 9.84 11.52 8.83
N ILE A 289 8.75 11.79 8.09
CA ILE A 289 7.52 12.39 8.63
C ILE A 289 6.93 11.60 9.81
N LEU A 290 7.24 10.29 9.91
CA LEU A 290 6.76 9.42 10.97
C LEU A 290 7.34 9.80 12.34
N ILE A 291 8.46 10.52 12.38
CA ILE A 291 9.08 11.06 13.60
C ILE A 291 8.32 12.30 14.09
N CYS A 292 7.62 13.01 13.21
CA CYS A 292 6.93 14.25 13.55
C CYS A 292 5.64 14.02 14.38
N GLU A 293 5.29 15.01 15.20
CA GLU A 293 4.07 15.14 15.98
C GLU A 293 3.09 16.07 15.24
N LEU A 294 2.26 15.48 14.38
CA LEU A 294 1.35 16.21 13.51
C LEU A 294 -0.11 16.01 13.90
N LYS A 295 -0.91 17.06 13.69
CA LYS A 295 -2.35 17.02 13.91
C LYS A 295 -3.03 16.22 12.80
N GLN A 296 -4.16 15.58 13.10
CA GLN A 296 -4.93 14.84 12.10
C GLN A 296 -5.38 15.68 10.90
N SER A 297 -5.54 17.00 11.07
CA SER A 297 -5.85 17.96 10.00
C SER A 297 -4.79 17.99 8.90
N SER A 298 -3.53 17.74 9.25
CA SER A 298 -2.39 17.72 8.32
C SER A 298 -2.49 16.59 7.29
N TYR A 299 -3.31 15.57 7.56
CA TYR A 299 -3.48 14.40 6.69
C TYR A 299 -4.69 14.51 5.75
N SER A 300 -5.47 15.59 5.82
CA SER A 300 -6.74 15.74 5.12
C SER A 300 -6.66 15.54 3.59
N LYS A 301 -5.55 15.96 2.98
CA LYS A 301 -5.31 15.86 1.52
C LYS A 301 -4.72 14.52 1.07
N LEU A 302 -4.42 13.61 2.00
CA LEU A 302 -3.81 12.32 1.68
C LEU A 302 -4.86 11.27 1.26
N PRO A 303 -4.47 10.25 0.48
CA PRO A 303 -5.32 9.11 0.22
C PRO A 303 -5.80 8.44 1.52
N PHE A 304 -7.05 7.96 1.55
CA PHE A 304 -7.67 7.37 2.74
C PHE A 304 -6.81 6.28 3.39
N PHE A 305 -6.19 5.42 2.58
CA PHE A 305 -5.31 4.35 3.06
C PHE A 305 -4.11 4.90 3.86
N VAL A 306 -3.45 5.94 3.34
CA VAL A 306 -2.29 6.57 3.98
C VAL A 306 -2.72 7.29 5.27
N ARG A 307 -3.88 7.95 5.26
CA ARG A 307 -4.46 8.57 6.47
C ARG A 307 -4.70 7.55 7.56
N GLU A 308 -5.34 6.44 7.22
CA GLU A 308 -5.63 5.36 8.16
C GLU A 308 -4.35 4.72 8.70
N MET A 309 -3.31 4.60 7.87
CA MET A 309 -1.98 4.16 8.29
C MET A 309 -1.34 5.12 9.30
N LEU A 310 -1.40 6.44 9.06
CA LEU A 310 -0.85 7.43 9.99
C LEU A 310 -1.64 7.48 11.31
N LEU A 311 -2.96 7.27 11.27
CA LEU A 311 -3.79 7.14 12.48
C LEU A 311 -3.46 5.87 13.28
N ALA A 312 -3.16 4.76 12.60
CA ALA A 312 -2.69 3.55 13.25
C ALA A 312 -1.30 3.78 13.88
N TRP A 313 -0.41 4.46 13.15
CA TRP A 313 0.93 4.82 13.63
C TRP A 313 0.87 5.72 14.87
N SER A 314 0.03 6.76 14.89
CA SER A 314 -0.06 7.66 16.05
C SER A 314 -0.45 6.95 17.35
N LYS A 315 -1.19 5.83 17.25
CA LYS A 315 -1.53 5.00 18.42
C LYS A 315 -0.38 4.11 18.88
N MET A 316 0.53 3.74 17.98
CA MET A 316 1.68 2.89 18.28
C MET A 316 2.94 3.68 18.64
N LYS A 317 3.04 4.93 18.17
CA LYS A 317 4.23 5.76 18.31
C LYS A 317 4.71 5.89 19.75
N THR A 318 3.79 5.95 20.72
CA THR A 318 4.09 6.02 22.16
C THR A 318 4.84 4.80 22.70
N TYR A 319 4.85 3.68 21.98
CA TYR A 319 5.54 2.45 22.34
C TYR A 319 6.83 2.23 21.57
N VAL A 320 7.20 3.15 20.68
CA VAL A 320 8.41 3.07 19.85
C VAL A 320 9.35 4.19 20.27
N ALA A 321 10.50 3.82 20.84
CA ALA A 321 11.59 4.76 21.07
C ALA A 321 12.36 4.97 19.77
N PHE A 322 12.53 6.23 19.37
CA PHE A 322 13.46 6.61 18.32
C PHE A 322 14.72 7.18 18.96
N GLU A 323 15.85 6.56 18.71
CA GLU A 323 17.17 7.01 19.17
C GLU A 323 17.96 7.57 17.99
N ALA A 324 18.38 8.82 18.15
CA ALA A 324 19.27 9.46 17.20
C ALA A 324 20.70 8.96 17.40
N ASN A 325 21.41 8.73 16.31
CA ASN A 325 22.81 8.35 16.32
C ASN A 325 23.54 8.99 15.14
N GLU A 326 24.86 8.82 15.08
CA GLU A 326 25.74 9.38 14.05
C GLU A 326 25.27 9.08 12.61
N ASN A 327 24.66 7.91 12.39
CA ASN A 327 24.24 7.47 11.06
C ASN A 327 22.91 8.09 10.61
N ASN A 328 22.03 8.48 11.55
CA ASN A 328 20.68 8.94 11.23
C ASN A 328 20.42 10.42 11.55
N ILE A 329 21.30 11.07 12.32
CA ILE A 329 21.13 12.43 12.84
C ILE A 329 20.79 13.45 11.75
N HIS A 330 21.47 13.35 10.61
CA HIS A 330 21.33 14.26 9.47
C HIS A 330 19.94 14.19 8.80
N GLU A 331 19.27 13.04 8.87
CA GLU A 331 17.95 12.85 8.25
C GLU A 331 16.79 13.25 9.17
N ILE A 332 17.06 13.55 10.44
CA ILE A 332 16.04 13.88 11.44
C ILE A 332 15.30 15.18 11.07
N PRO A 333 13.95 15.21 11.13
CA PRO A 333 13.17 16.42 10.94
C PRO A 333 13.42 17.48 12.01
N LEU A 334 13.54 18.75 11.59
CA LEU A 334 13.66 19.91 12.48
C LEU A 334 12.33 20.30 13.11
N PHE A 335 11.25 20.24 12.33
CA PHE A 335 9.94 20.74 12.74
C PHE A 335 9.03 19.64 13.22
N PHE A 336 8.14 20.01 14.14
CA PHE A 336 7.19 19.10 14.77
C PHE A 336 7.87 17.88 15.40
N ASN A 337 9.13 17.99 15.83
CA ASN A 337 9.86 16.88 16.42
C ASN A 337 9.85 17.01 17.95
N SER A 338 9.39 15.98 18.66
CA SER A 338 9.34 15.98 20.13
C SER A 338 10.73 16.02 20.78
N SER A 339 11.78 15.60 20.05
CA SER A 339 13.17 15.69 20.50
C SER A 339 13.78 17.08 20.31
N ILE A 340 13.13 17.97 19.55
CA ILE A 340 13.59 19.34 19.30
C ILE A 340 12.48 20.30 19.71
N THR A 341 12.50 20.72 20.99
CA THR A 341 11.49 21.64 21.54
C THR A 341 12.14 22.87 22.14
N LYS A 342 11.41 23.98 22.12
CA LYS A 342 11.77 25.20 22.86
C LYS A 342 10.72 25.42 23.93
N GLU A 343 11.11 25.44 25.21
CA GLU A 343 10.19 25.65 26.34
C GLU A 343 8.98 24.70 26.29
N GLY A 344 9.22 23.43 25.89
CA GLY A 344 8.17 22.41 25.73
C GLY A 344 7.27 22.57 24.51
N LYS A 345 7.52 23.56 23.62
CA LYS A 345 6.78 23.77 22.38
C LYS A 345 7.54 23.20 21.18
N LEU A 346 6.79 22.54 20.29
CA LEU A 346 7.30 22.05 19.02
C LEU A 346 7.71 23.22 18.11
N LEU A 347 8.87 23.09 17.47
CA LEU A 347 9.32 24.08 16.49
C LEU A 347 8.46 24.00 15.22
N ASN A 348 8.08 25.17 14.71
CA ASN A 348 7.39 25.33 13.42
C ASN A 348 7.71 26.72 12.87
N TYR A 349 8.33 26.78 11.69
CA TYR A 349 8.61 28.04 11.02
C TYR A 349 8.50 27.89 9.51
N LYS A 350 7.43 28.47 8.97
CA LYS A 350 7.05 28.35 7.57
C LYS A 350 8.14 28.79 6.58
N PRO A 351 8.88 29.91 6.79
CA PRO A 351 9.92 30.32 5.85
C PRO A 351 10.99 29.26 5.62
N PHE A 352 11.46 28.60 6.68
CA PHE A 352 12.42 27.49 6.56
C PHE A 352 11.80 26.29 5.81
N ILE A 353 10.56 25.93 6.13
CA ILE A 353 9.85 24.83 5.45
C ILE A 353 9.74 25.12 3.95
N PHE A 354 9.34 26.34 3.57
CA PHE A 354 9.20 26.75 2.17
C PHE A 354 10.54 26.83 1.43
N ALA A 355 11.62 27.17 2.13
CA ALA A 355 12.97 27.12 1.58
C ALA A 355 13.56 25.70 1.54
N GLY A 356 12.86 24.69 2.05
CA GLY A 356 13.32 23.31 2.07
C GLY A 356 14.24 22.95 3.24
N ILE A 357 14.46 23.87 4.19
CA ILE A 357 15.29 23.66 5.38
C ILE A 357 14.48 22.90 6.44
N THR A 358 14.25 21.59 6.23
CA THR A 358 13.36 20.77 7.06
C THR A 358 14.03 19.66 7.87
N LYS A 359 15.29 19.33 7.57
CA LYS A 359 16.08 18.28 8.23
C LYS A 359 17.35 18.85 8.83
N VAL A 360 17.92 18.16 9.82
CA VAL A 360 19.18 18.58 10.49
C VAL A 360 20.30 18.81 9.48
N LYS A 361 20.43 17.97 8.44
CA LYS A 361 21.45 18.15 7.39
C LYS A 361 21.40 19.50 6.67
N HIS A 362 20.22 20.14 6.61
CA HIS A 362 20.09 21.44 5.96
C HIS A 362 20.64 22.59 6.83
N LEU A 363 21.06 22.31 8.06
CA LEU A 363 21.75 23.25 8.95
C LEU A 363 23.25 22.96 9.06
N THR A 364 23.75 21.88 8.47
CA THR A 364 25.13 21.42 8.60
C THR A 364 25.88 21.54 7.29
N TYR A 365 27.19 21.67 7.32
CA TYR A 365 27.99 21.52 6.10
C TYR A 365 27.96 20.06 5.63
N GLU A 366 28.03 19.84 4.31
CA GLU A 366 28.02 18.48 3.75
C GLU A 366 29.37 17.77 3.89
N VAL A 367 30.47 18.54 3.83
CA VAL A 367 31.84 18.01 3.70
C VAL A 367 32.65 18.17 5.00
N ILE A 368 32.36 19.20 5.80
CA ILE A 368 33.09 19.48 7.05
C ILE A 368 32.14 19.36 8.25
N PRO A 369 32.65 19.02 9.45
CA PRO A 369 31.83 19.02 10.65
C PRO A 369 31.30 20.41 11.00
N GLY A 370 30.13 20.46 11.63
CA GLY A 370 29.54 21.67 12.20
C GLY A 370 28.41 22.31 11.39
N PHE A 371 27.88 23.39 11.97
CA PHE A 371 26.70 24.10 11.47
C PHE A 371 27.03 25.21 10.49
N LEU A 372 26.15 25.42 9.52
CA LEU A 372 26.19 26.55 8.60
C LEU A 372 26.21 27.87 9.38
N LYS A 373 26.98 28.85 8.88
CA LYS A 373 26.93 30.21 9.41
C LYS A 373 25.56 30.81 9.12
N PHE A 374 25.09 31.68 10.02
CA PHE A 374 23.79 32.35 9.86
C PHE A 374 23.63 33.05 8.50
N ILE A 375 24.70 33.67 7.99
CA ILE A 375 24.70 34.35 6.69
C ILE A 375 24.27 33.40 5.56
N ALA A 376 24.81 32.17 5.54
CA ALA A 376 24.45 31.17 4.54
C ALA A 376 22.96 30.77 4.64
N ILE A 377 22.44 30.59 5.86
CA ILE A 377 21.01 30.30 6.07
C ILE A 377 20.14 31.48 5.61
N HIS A 378 20.56 32.71 5.90
CA HIS A 378 19.84 33.90 5.46
C HIS A 378 19.81 34.03 3.93
N GLU A 379 20.93 33.79 3.24
CA GLU A 379 21.00 33.77 1.77
C GLU A 379 20.02 32.76 1.15
N ILE A 380 20.01 31.51 1.65
CA ILE A 380 19.08 30.45 1.19
C ILE A 380 17.61 30.89 1.35
N LEU A 381 17.30 31.60 2.43
CA LEU A 381 15.95 32.08 2.71
C LEU A 381 15.57 33.30 1.85
N SER A 382 16.48 34.26 1.69
CA SER A 382 16.26 35.47 0.91
C SER A 382 16.07 35.19 -0.59
N GLU A 383 16.68 34.12 -1.12
CA GLU A 383 16.40 33.65 -2.49
C GLU A 383 14.95 33.20 -2.69
N LYS A 384 14.27 32.77 -1.62
CA LYS A 384 12.91 32.24 -1.67
C LYS A 384 11.86 33.26 -1.23
N ASP A 385 12.23 34.18 -0.35
CA ASP A 385 11.36 35.22 0.17
C ASP A 385 12.21 36.44 0.59
N ALA A 386 12.20 37.47 -0.25
CA ALA A 386 13.01 38.68 -0.08
C ALA A 386 12.49 39.59 1.06
N ASP A 387 11.27 39.39 1.55
CA ASP A 387 10.64 40.23 2.57
C ASP A 387 10.93 39.76 4.01
N LEU A 388 11.73 38.70 4.16
CA LEU A 388 12.09 38.16 5.47
C LEU A 388 13.01 39.12 6.24
N LYS A 389 12.57 39.53 7.42
CA LYS A 389 13.37 40.36 8.32
C LYS A 389 14.55 39.58 8.89
N TYR A 390 15.76 40.05 8.64
CA TYR A 390 17.03 39.50 9.14
C TYR A 390 17.00 39.13 10.63
N ASP A 391 16.46 40.02 11.48
CA ASP A 391 16.38 39.82 12.93
C ASP A 391 15.48 38.64 13.34
N ASP A 392 14.36 38.44 12.64
CA ASP A 392 13.42 37.37 12.95
C ASP A 392 14.02 36.01 12.56
N VAL A 393 14.70 35.94 11.42
CA VAL A 393 15.44 34.76 10.97
C VAL A 393 16.59 34.44 11.93
N CYS A 394 17.36 35.46 12.35
CA CYS A 394 18.48 35.31 13.27
C CYS A 394 18.03 34.77 14.63
N LYS A 395 16.95 35.33 15.19
CA LYS A 395 16.34 34.84 16.42
C LYS A 395 15.88 33.39 16.26
N PHE A 396 15.20 33.06 15.15
CA PHE A 396 14.72 31.71 14.93
C PHE A 396 15.85 30.70 14.76
N TYR A 397 16.87 31.00 13.97
CA TYR A 397 18.01 30.11 13.76
C TYR A 397 18.75 29.79 15.07
N ARG A 398 19.02 30.81 15.89
CA ARG A 398 19.59 30.61 17.23
C ARG A 398 18.70 29.76 18.11
N ASN A 399 17.39 29.96 18.05
CA ASN A 399 16.44 29.14 18.80
C ASN A 399 16.48 27.67 18.38
N VAL A 400 16.60 27.38 17.09
CA VAL A 400 16.73 26.00 16.59
C VAL A 400 17.99 25.35 17.17
N LEU A 401 19.14 26.02 17.08
CA LEU A 401 20.42 25.47 17.57
C LEU A 401 20.40 25.20 19.08
N VAL A 402 19.79 26.08 19.87
CA VAL A 402 19.66 25.90 21.34
C VAL A 402 18.67 24.78 21.68
N SER A 403 17.69 24.52 20.83
CA SER A 403 16.72 23.44 21.02
C SER A 403 17.24 22.05 20.63
N LEU A 404 18.42 21.95 20.02
CA LEU A 404 19.03 20.66 19.70
C LEU A 404 19.58 19.99 20.96
N PRO A 405 19.36 18.68 21.15
CA PRO A 405 20.00 17.94 22.23
C PRO A 405 21.54 18.06 22.21
N PRO A 406 22.22 18.19 23.36
CA PRO A 406 23.67 18.35 23.42
C PRO A 406 24.45 17.23 22.72
N GLU A 407 23.98 15.99 22.85
CA GLU A 407 24.55 14.81 22.19
C GLU A 407 24.53 14.95 20.65
N TRP A 408 23.48 15.57 20.10
CA TRP A 408 23.35 15.76 18.66
C TRP A 408 24.33 16.81 18.16
N VAL A 409 24.51 17.89 18.93
CA VAL A 409 25.51 18.93 18.65
C VAL A 409 26.92 18.33 18.67
N HIS A 410 27.19 17.42 19.60
CA HIS A 410 28.45 16.67 19.63
C HIS A 410 28.64 15.82 18.36
N PHE A 411 27.65 14.99 18.00
CA PHE A 411 27.72 14.18 16.79
C PHE A 411 27.95 15.01 15.52
N ILE A 412 27.33 16.19 15.41
CA ILE A 412 27.45 17.08 14.24
C ILE A 412 28.82 17.76 14.18
N ASN A 413 29.39 18.12 15.33
CA ASN A 413 30.69 18.79 15.39
C ASN A 413 31.88 17.83 15.26
N GLU A 414 31.68 16.54 15.52
CA GLU A 414 32.73 15.52 15.42
C GLU A 414 32.69 14.69 14.12
N ASN A 415 31.52 14.49 13.52
CA ASN A 415 31.38 13.62 12.34
C ASN A 415 31.53 14.34 11.00
N ILE A 416 32.22 13.65 10.08
CA ILE A 416 32.18 13.89 8.64
C ILE A 416 31.02 13.05 8.09
N SER A 417 30.17 13.65 7.26
CA SER A 417 29.05 12.96 6.57
C SER A 417 29.48 11.60 5.99
N PRO A 418 28.70 10.51 6.18
CA PRO A 418 29.05 9.16 5.73
C PRO A 418 29.15 9.00 4.20
N VAL A 419 28.78 10.03 3.41
CA VAL A 419 28.93 10.04 1.95
C VAL A 419 30.40 10.05 1.49
N SER A 420 31.35 10.31 2.40
CA SER A 420 32.78 10.44 2.07
C SER A 420 33.62 9.17 2.24
N LYS A 421 33.04 8.02 2.65
CA LYS A 421 33.79 6.77 2.84
C LYS A 421 33.77 5.81 1.63
N GLU A 422 33.10 6.17 0.54
CA GLU A 422 33.16 5.46 -0.74
C GLU A 422 33.85 6.34 -1.79
N PHE A 423 35.17 6.49 -1.68
CA PHE A 423 36.05 6.86 -2.79
C PHE A 423 37.34 6.05 -2.72
#